data_AF-A0A7W9M0I1-F1
#
_entry.id   AF-A0A7W9M0I1-F1
#
_cell.length_a   1.000
_cell.length_b   1.000
_cell.length_c   1.000
_cell.angle_alpha   90.00
_cell.angle_beta   90.00
_cell.angle_gamma   90.00
#
_symmetry.space_group_name_H-M   'P 1'
#
loop_
_entity.id
_entity.type
_entity.pdbx_description
1 polymer ?
#
loop_
_entity_poly.entity_id
_entity_poly.type
_entity_poly.pdbx_seq_one_letter_code
_entity_poly.pdbx_strand_id
1 'polypeptide(L)'
;MGLTRRIAGSLMVVFLLSGLLSVPAAAATAFKVLQLNLCNSGVAGCYQGGRAVDEAVVMIQRRLPDVVSVNEVCLSDMSRLTAAVGATAAYRYAFVQNRSTNSNLQCTAGRGAYGSGIIVKEGIRSGGQGTYAAQDGGNEIRAWACALSAVRGFTACTTHLSTTGTTALAQCRELVPATVLAHDPTGSSTTRHVVVGDLNLKYNPGSATNAQNCVPSGWFRKGDGDVQHVIARTLTFVSTQEYAMYRTDHPAFVVNYTF
;
A
#
# COMPACT_ATOMS: atom_id res chain seq x y z
N MET A 1 -47.32 -84.64 -0.72
CA MET A 1 -45.91 -84.52 -0.27
C MET A 1 -45.20 -83.60 -1.25
N GLY A 2 -44.75 -82.43 -0.80
CA GLY A 2 -44.06 -81.46 -1.66
C GLY A 2 -43.77 -80.18 -0.87
N LEU A 3 -42.62 -80.16 -0.17
CA LEU A 3 -42.17 -79.05 0.67
C LEU A 3 -41.17 -78.22 -0.13
N THR A 4 -41.55 -77.02 -0.60
CA THR A 4 -40.66 -76.10 -1.31
C THR A 4 -39.91 -75.22 -0.31
N ARG A 5 -38.60 -75.48 -0.20
CA ARG A 5 -37.62 -74.76 0.62
C ARG A 5 -37.28 -73.41 -0.04
N ARG A 6 -37.51 -72.29 0.65
CA ARG A 6 -37.01 -70.97 0.23
C ARG A 6 -35.57 -70.77 0.74
N ILE A 7 -34.63 -70.55 -0.17
CA ILE A 7 -33.25 -70.18 0.14
C ILE A 7 -33.17 -68.65 0.13
N ALA A 8 -32.84 -68.04 1.26
CA ALA A 8 -32.55 -66.61 1.36
C ALA A 8 -31.07 -66.38 1.04
N GLY A 9 -30.78 -65.77 -0.12
CA GLY A 9 -29.44 -65.31 -0.48
C GLY A 9 -29.14 -63.95 0.17
N SER A 10 -28.05 -63.88 0.93
CA SER A 10 -27.54 -62.62 1.51
C SER A 10 -26.78 -61.83 0.44
N LEU A 11 -27.25 -60.64 0.08
CA LEU A 11 -26.46 -59.66 -0.68
C LEU A 11 -25.48 -58.96 0.27
N MET A 12 -24.18 -59.20 0.10
CA MET A 12 -23.13 -58.36 0.66
C MET A 12 -22.97 -57.11 -0.21
N VAL A 13 -23.36 -55.95 0.32
CA VAL A 13 -23.04 -54.64 -0.26
C VAL A 13 -21.65 -54.23 0.23
N VAL A 14 -20.68 -54.23 -0.69
CA VAL A 14 -19.33 -53.70 -0.42
C VAL A 14 -19.36 -52.20 -0.65
N PHE A 15 -19.35 -51.42 0.45
CA PHE A 15 -19.11 -49.97 0.40
C PHE A 15 -17.61 -49.73 0.20
N LEU A 16 -17.22 -49.39 -1.04
CA LEU A 16 -15.92 -48.79 -1.32
C LEU A 16 -15.89 -47.36 -0.75
N LEU A 17 -15.33 -47.19 0.45
CA LEU A 17 -14.94 -45.88 0.97
C LEU A 17 -13.72 -45.39 0.18
N SER A 18 -13.97 -44.67 -0.91
CA SER A 18 -12.96 -43.84 -1.55
C SER A 18 -12.64 -42.66 -0.63
N GLY A 19 -11.60 -42.82 0.21
CA GLY A 19 -11.08 -41.74 1.04
C GLY A 19 -10.50 -40.63 0.17
N LEU A 20 -11.27 -39.56 -0.02
CA LEU A 20 -10.77 -38.29 -0.57
C LEU A 20 -9.78 -37.71 0.45
N LEU A 21 -8.48 -37.92 0.22
CA LEU A 21 -7.43 -37.22 0.93
C LEU A 21 -7.60 -35.72 0.65
N SER A 22 -8.19 -34.99 1.60
CA SER A 22 -8.25 -33.54 1.54
C SER A 22 -6.85 -33.01 1.76
N VAL A 23 -6.20 -32.56 0.68
CA VAL A 23 -4.94 -31.82 0.80
C VAL A 23 -5.22 -30.58 1.64
N PRO A 24 -4.51 -30.35 2.77
CA PRO A 24 -4.74 -29.17 3.59
C PRO A 24 -4.47 -27.93 2.74
N ALA A 25 -5.47 -27.05 2.65
CA ALA A 25 -5.28 -25.75 2.00
C ALA A 25 -4.15 -25.01 2.72
N ALA A 26 -3.12 -24.60 1.98
CA ALA A 26 -2.07 -23.75 2.53
C ALA A 26 -2.72 -22.49 3.12
N ALA A 27 -2.40 -22.19 4.39
CA ALA A 27 -2.96 -21.02 5.06
C ALA A 27 -2.53 -19.74 4.31
N ALA A 28 -3.50 -18.90 3.97
CA ALA A 28 -3.24 -17.64 3.27
C ALA A 28 -2.33 -16.75 4.14
N THR A 29 -1.24 -16.24 3.56
CA THR A 29 -0.26 -15.45 4.33
C THR A 29 -0.76 -14.02 4.49
N ALA A 30 -0.86 -13.52 5.72
CA ALA A 30 -1.31 -12.16 5.98
C ALA A 30 -0.37 -11.11 5.35
N PHE A 31 -0.96 -10.03 4.85
CA PHE A 31 -0.23 -8.88 4.34
C PHE A 31 -0.93 -7.57 4.70
N LYS A 32 -0.22 -6.68 5.38
CA LYS A 32 -0.80 -5.45 5.91
C LYS A 32 -0.08 -4.22 5.38
N VAL A 33 -0.88 -3.29 4.89
CA VAL A 33 -0.42 -2.00 4.39
C VAL A 33 -0.92 -0.91 5.34
N LEU A 34 -0.02 -0.03 5.77
CA LEU A 34 -0.35 1.16 6.55
C LEU A 34 -0.01 2.41 5.73
N GLN A 35 -0.95 3.35 5.68
CA GLN A 35 -0.80 4.64 5.03
C GLN A 35 -0.97 5.76 6.06
N LEU A 36 -0.05 6.71 6.02
CA LEU A 36 0.02 7.86 6.91
C LEU A 36 0.32 9.13 6.09
N ASN A 37 -0.33 10.25 6.38
CA ASN A 37 0.12 11.59 6.01
C ASN A 37 0.40 12.34 7.32
N LEU A 38 1.62 12.87 7.49
CA LEU A 38 2.09 13.39 8.78
C LEU A 38 2.01 14.90 8.92
N CYS A 39 1.71 15.65 7.86
CA CYS A 39 1.74 17.12 7.87
C CYS A 39 3.00 17.69 8.57
N ASN A 40 4.18 17.16 8.22
CA ASN A 40 5.37 17.29 9.04
C ASN A 40 6.45 18.22 8.43
N SER A 41 6.16 18.90 7.31
CA SER A 41 7.08 19.83 6.64
C SER A 41 7.54 20.99 7.53
N GLY A 42 6.71 21.38 8.49
CA GLY A 42 6.92 22.57 9.31
C GLY A 42 6.30 23.85 8.76
N VAL A 43 5.58 23.77 7.63
CA VAL A 43 4.99 24.93 6.94
C VAL A 43 3.46 24.88 6.94
N ALA A 44 2.88 23.69 6.79
CA ALA A 44 1.44 23.50 6.74
C ALA A 44 0.75 23.80 8.09
N GLY A 45 -0.49 24.29 8.06
CA GLY A 45 -1.22 24.70 9.26
C GLY A 45 -1.52 23.58 10.25
N CYS A 46 -1.55 22.33 9.80
CA CYS A 46 -1.69 21.14 10.64
C CYS A 46 -0.39 20.74 11.36
N TYR A 47 0.75 21.40 11.07
CA TYR A 47 2.02 21.08 11.70
C TYR A 47 2.02 21.39 13.21
N GLN A 48 2.34 20.38 14.01
CA GLN A 48 2.39 20.51 15.48
C GLN A 48 3.79 20.22 16.04
N GLY A 49 4.83 20.79 15.44
CA GLY A 49 6.20 20.66 15.98
C GLY A 49 6.79 19.26 15.87
N GLY A 50 6.39 18.50 14.84
CA GLY A 50 6.91 17.15 14.59
C GLY A 50 6.27 16.00 15.37
N ARG A 51 5.28 16.30 16.22
CA ARG A 51 4.63 15.32 17.10
C ARG A 51 3.87 14.20 16.37
N ALA A 52 3.49 14.40 15.09
CA ALA A 52 2.88 13.36 14.27
C ALA A 52 3.78 12.12 14.10
N VAL A 53 5.12 12.31 14.14
CA VAL A 53 6.09 11.21 14.04
C VAL A 53 5.98 10.26 15.25
N ASP A 54 5.71 10.78 16.45
CA ASP A 54 5.53 9.96 17.65
C ASP A 54 4.28 9.08 17.53
N GLU A 55 3.17 9.65 17.06
CA GLU A 55 1.93 8.90 16.81
C GLU A 55 2.13 7.85 15.71
N ALA A 56 2.84 8.20 14.63
CA ALA A 56 3.16 7.28 13.55
C ALA A 56 3.96 6.06 14.04
N VAL A 57 4.98 6.27 14.89
CA VAL A 57 5.76 5.18 15.49
C VAL A 57 4.84 4.25 16.30
N VAL A 58 3.95 4.81 17.12
CA VAL A 58 2.99 4.02 17.90
C VAL A 58 2.05 3.22 16.99
N MET A 59 1.55 3.83 15.91
CA MET A 59 0.68 3.13 14.95
C MET A 59 1.43 1.99 14.25
N ILE A 60 2.65 2.23 13.79
CA ILE A 60 3.49 1.19 13.16
C ILE A 60 3.69 0.01 14.13
N GLN A 61 4.12 0.27 15.36
CA GLN A 61 4.40 -0.78 16.34
C GLN A 61 3.15 -1.55 16.77
N ARG A 62 2.00 -0.88 16.88
CA ARG A 62 0.75 -1.54 17.28
C ARG A 62 0.06 -2.28 16.14
N ARG A 63 0.22 -1.80 14.90
CA ARG A 63 -0.44 -2.41 13.73
C ARG A 63 0.45 -3.44 13.04
N LEU A 64 1.76 -3.42 13.23
CA LEU A 64 2.72 -4.38 12.66
C LEU A 64 2.56 -4.55 11.13
N PRO A 65 2.61 -3.47 10.34
CA PRO A 65 2.44 -3.53 8.90
C PRO A 65 3.64 -4.19 8.20
N ASP A 66 3.40 -4.76 7.01
CA ASP A 66 4.43 -5.24 6.11
C ASP A 66 4.99 -4.13 5.21
N VAL A 67 4.12 -3.16 4.90
CA VAL A 67 4.43 -1.97 4.11
C VAL A 67 3.87 -0.74 4.81
N VAL A 68 4.71 0.29 4.95
CA VAL A 68 4.28 1.61 5.44
C VAL A 68 4.56 2.65 4.38
N SER A 69 3.54 3.37 3.95
CA SER A 69 3.70 4.60 3.20
C SER A 69 3.46 5.78 4.13
N VAL A 70 4.33 6.79 4.04
CA VAL A 70 4.32 7.97 4.89
C VAL A 70 4.48 9.20 4.00
N ASN A 71 3.43 9.99 3.84
CA ASN A 71 3.46 11.26 3.13
C ASN A 71 3.73 12.43 4.07
N GLU A 72 4.16 13.53 3.46
CA GLU A 72 4.50 14.79 4.12
C GLU A 72 5.49 14.63 5.29
N VAL A 73 6.52 13.83 5.08
CA VAL A 73 7.52 13.50 6.11
C VAL A 73 8.85 14.21 5.80
N CYS A 74 9.71 14.32 6.83
CA CYS A 74 11.07 14.82 6.68
C CYS A 74 12.06 13.66 6.64
N LEU A 75 13.10 13.77 5.82
CA LEU A 75 14.09 12.71 5.63
C LEU A 75 14.75 12.27 6.95
N SER A 76 14.97 13.20 7.88
CA SER A 76 15.56 12.90 9.19
C SER A 76 14.71 11.94 10.05
N ASP A 77 13.39 11.89 9.85
CA ASP A 77 12.48 11.02 10.61
C ASP A 77 12.43 9.58 10.08
N MET A 78 12.91 9.35 8.85
CA MET A 78 12.78 8.05 8.18
C MET A 78 13.53 6.93 8.89
N SER A 79 14.67 7.23 9.52
CA SER A 79 15.45 6.25 10.29
C SER A 79 14.62 5.71 11.47
N ARG A 80 13.97 6.61 12.22
CA ARG A 80 13.13 6.29 13.37
C ARG A 80 11.86 5.52 12.95
N LEU A 81 11.20 5.97 11.89
CA LEU A 81 10.00 5.29 11.36
C LEU A 81 10.34 3.88 10.83
N THR A 82 11.47 3.74 10.15
CA THR A 82 11.95 2.44 9.63
C THR A 82 12.28 1.49 10.77
N ALA A 83 12.99 1.97 11.80
CA ALA A 83 13.28 1.17 13.00
C ALA A 83 12.01 0.70 13.72
N ALA A 84 10.94 1.49 13.71
CA ALA A 84 9.65 1.10 14.29
C ALA A 84 8.97 -0.06 13.54
N VAL A 85 9.23 -0.22 12.23
CA VAL A 85 8.72 -1.35 11.44
C VAL A 85 9.47 -2.64 11.77
N GLY A 86 10.79 -2.56 11.96
CA GLY A 86 11.61 -3.68 12.43
C GLY A 86 13.06 -3.62 11.94
N ALA A 87 13.92 -4.48 12.50
CA ALA A 87 15.36 -4.47 12.25
C ALA A 87 15.76 -4.76 10.79
N THR A 88 14.93 -5.49 10.05
CA THR A 88 15.15 -5.81 8.62
C THR A 88 14.53 -4.78 7.69
N ALA A 89 13.79 -3.81 8.22
CA ALA A 89 13.06 -2.87 7.39
C ALA A 89 14.01 -1.92 6.65
N ALA A 90 13.63 -1.56 5.43
CA ALA A 90 14.35 -0.58 4.63
C ALA A 90 13.35 0.34 3.93
N TYR A 91 13.81 1.52 3.49
CA TYR A 91 12.95 2.49 2.83
C TYR A 91 13.47 2.98 1.47
N ARG A 92 12.54 3.51 0.67
CA ARG A 92 12.79 4.39 -0.48
C ARG A 92 12.03 5.69 -0.28
N TYR A 93 12.51 6.76 -0.92
CA TYR A 93 12.05 8.11 -0.63
C TYR A 93 11.74 8.88 -1.93
N ALA A 94 10.55 9.46 -2.01
CA ALA A 94 10.14 10.34 -3.09
C ALA A 94 10.43 11.78 -2.65
N PHE A 95 11.42 12.42 -3.27
CA PHE A 95 11.81 13.79 -2.96
C PHE A 95 10.86 14.77 -3.65
N VAL A 96 10.19 15.62 -2.86
CA VAL A 96 9.45 16.76 -3.42
C VAL A 96 10.46 17.85 -3.78
N GLN A 97 10.40 18.34 -5.01
CA GLN A 97 11.29 19.42 -5.46
C GLN A 97 10.56 20.76 -5.45
N ASN A 98 11.33 21.82 -5.23
CA ASN A 98 10.88 23.19 -5.40
C ASN A 98 10.99 23.56 -6.88
N ARG A 99 9.87 23.96 -7.48
CA ARG A 99 9.77 24.27 -8.91
C ARG A 99 10.72 25.35 -9.38
N SER A 100 10.90 26.40 -8.59
CA SER A 100 11.72 27.55 -8.99
C SER A 100 13.22 27.25 -9.00
N THR A 101 13.66 26.27 -8.20
CA THR A 101 15.10 25.99 -8.00
C THR A 101 15.51 24.59 -8.45
N ASN A 102 14.55 23.70 -8.72
CA ASN A 102 14.75 22.25 -8.92
C ASN A 102 15.51 21.55 -7.77
N SER A 103 15.64 22.21 -6.62
CA SER A 103 16.24 21.62 -5.43
C SER A 103 15.19 20.89 -4.60
N ASN A 104 15.62 19.93 -3.78
CA ASN A 104 14.70 19.29 -2.83
C ASN A 104 14.12 20.33 -1.88
N LEU A 105 12.79 20.34 -1.75
CA LEU A 105 12.13 21.15 -0.74
C LEU A 105 12.59 20.69 0.65
N GLN A 106 12.89 21.63 1.53
CA GLN A 106 13.42 21.33 2.86
C GLN A 106 12.31 21.44 3.90
N CYS A 107 12.28 20.49 4.83
CA CYS A 107 11.59 20.70 6.08
C CYS A 107 12.26 21.81 6.90
N THR A 108 11.47 22.48 7.74
CA THR A 108 12.00 23.51 8.64
C THR A 108 12.93 22.93 9.72
N ALA A 109 13.65 23.80 10.43
CA ALA A 109 14.55 23.44 11.53
C ALA A 109 15.64 22.42 11.16
N GLY A 110 16.09 22.41 9.89
CA GLY A 110 17.20 21.55 9.45
C GLY A 110 16.86 20.06 9.40
N ARG A 111 15.57 19.70 9.35
CA ARG A 111 15.10 18.29 9.34
C ARG A 111 15.29 17.56 8.00
N GLY A 112 15.99 18.18 7.06
CA GLY A 112 16.33 17.63 5.76
C GLY A 112 15.19 17.72 4.74
N ALA A 113 15.32 16.96 3.65
CA ALA A 113 14.39 17.02 2.53
C ALA A 113 12.97 16.55 2.90
N TYR A 114 11.98 17.27 2.39
CA TYR A 114 10.56 16.95 2.47
C TYR A 114 10.14 15.97 1.37
N GLY A 115 9.21 15.08 1.67
CA GLY A 115 8.75 14.11 0.70
C GLY A 115 7.85 13.01 1.25
N SER A 116 7.90 11.86 0.58
CA SER A 116 7.16 10.66 0.95
C SER A 116 8.07 9.44 1.05
N GLY A 117 7.87 8.58 2.05
CA GLY A 117 8.65 7.37 2.27
C GLY A 117 7.81 6.10 2.08
N ILE A 118 8.38 5.09 1.44
CA ILE A 118 7.85 3.72 1.44
C ILE A 118 8.80 2.82 2.21
N ILE A 119 8.33 2.22 3.30
CA ILE A 119 9.09 1.33 4.17
C ILE A 119 8.58 -0.09 3.95
N VAL A 120 9.50 -1.02 3.70
CA VAL A 120 9.21 -2.45 3.52
C VAL A 120 9.85 -3.23 4.66
N LYS A 121 9.04 -3.97 5.42
CA LYS A 121 9.44 -4.68 6.65
C LYS A 121 10.59 -5.66 6.44
N GLU A 122 10.60 -6.34 5.31
CA GLU A 122 11.53 -7.43 4.99
C GLU A 122 12.70 -6.98 4.10
N GLY A 123 12.98 -5.68 4.08
CA GLY A 123 14.08 -5.11 3.29
C GLY A 123 13.73 -4.91 1.83
N ILE A 124 14.62 -4.23 1.11
CA ILE A 124 14.44 -3.81 -0.27
C ILE A 124 15.58 -4.37 -1.12
N ARG A 125 15.26 -5.17 -2.13
CA ARG A 125 16.22 -5.71 -3.10
C ARG A 125 16.62 -4.66 -4.13
N SER A 126 15.64 -3.98 -4.70
CA SER A 126 15.82 -2.93 -5.70
C SER A 126 14.68 -1.93 -5.59
N GLY A 127 14.79 -0.79 -6.27
CA GLY A 127 13.75 0.23 -6.25
C GLY A 127 14.13 1.42 -7.10
N GLY A 128 13.27 2.42 -7.12
CA GLY A 128 13.47 3.65 -7.87
C GLY A 128 12.64 4.79 -7.29
N GLN A 129 12.86 5.98 -7.83
CA GLN A 129 12.12 7.19 -7.50
C GLN A 129 12.12 8.10 -8.72
N GLY A 130 11.14 8.99 -8.80
CA GLY A 130 11.04 9.94 -9.90
C GLY A 130 9.99 11.01 -9.63
N THR A 131 9.97 12.02 -10.50
CA THR A 131 8.93 13.05 -10.55
C THR A 131 7.92 12.72 -11.63
N TYR A 132 6.69 13.20 -11.48
CA TYR A 132 5.68 13.05 -12.52
C TYR A 132 5.89 14.01 -13.69
N ALA A 133 5.44 13.58 -14.88
CA ALA A 133 5.40 14.45 -16.05
C ALA A 133 4.32 15.54 -15.89
N ALA A 134 3.15 15.18 -15.36
CA ALA A 134 2.11 16.13 -15.01
C ALA A 134 2.41 16.80 -13.65
N GLN A 135 2.45 18.13 -13.63
CA GLN A 135 2.59 18.94 -12.41
C GLN A 135 1.54 20.06 -12.42
N ASP A 136 1.07 20.51 -11.26
CA ASP A 136 0.06 21.57 -11.17
C ASP A 136 0.70 22.96 -11.28
N GLY A 137 0.04 24.04 -10.83
CA GLY A 137 0.63 25.39 -10.81
C GLY A 137 1.48 25.68 -9.56
N GLY A 138 1.50 24.78 -8.56
CA GLY A 138 2.08 25.01 -7.24
C GLY A 138 3.61 24.95 -7.23
N ASN A 139 4.21 25.35 -6.11
CA ASN A 139 5.67 25.35 -5.97
C ASN A 139 6.27 23.94 -5.79
N GLU A 140 5.44 22.95 -5.44
CA GLU A 140 5.86 21.57 -5.23
C GLU A 140 5.82 20.78 -6.55
N ILE A 141 6.92 20.10 -6.88
CA ILE A 141 6.97 19.06 -7.90
C ILE A 141 6.75 17.73 -7.20
N ARG A 142 5.61 17.09 -7.51
CA ARG A 142 5.20 15.81 -6.93
C ARG A 142 6.02 14.66 -7.50
N ALA A 143 6.24 13.67 -6.65
CA ALA A 143 7.16 12.57 -6.90
C ALA A 143 6.61 11.25 -6.36
N TRP A 144 7.22 10.14 -6.80
CA TRP A 144 6.91 8.78 -6.40
C TRP A 144 8.20 8.04 -6.03
N ALA A 145 8.06 6.97 -5.24
CA ALA A 145 9.15 6.03 -4.97
C ALA A 145 8.61 4.61 -4.91
N CYS A 146 9.38 3.65 -5.43
CA CYS A 146 9.04 2.23 -5.51
C CYS A 146 10.13 1.36 -4.89
N ALA A 147 9.72 0.26 -4.28
CA ALA A 147 10.57 -0.70 -3.59
C ALA A 147 10.12 -2.12 -3.91
N LEU A 148 11.05 -2.94 -4.41
CA LEU A 148 10.88 -4.37 -4.53
C LEU A 148 11.34 -5.03 -3.23
N SER A 149 10.44 -5.77 -2.58
CA SER A 149 10.75 -6.54 -1.38
C SER A 149 11.91 -7.52 -1.61
N ALA A 150 12.80 -7.62 -0.62
CA ALA A 150 13.92 -8.56 -0.67
C ALA A 150 13.56 -10.03 -0.43
N VAL A 151 12.43 -10.28 0.26
CA VAL A 151 12.04 -11.63 0.73
C VAL A 151 10.87 -12.20 -0.06
N ARG A 152 9.67 -11.59 0.02
CA ARG A 152 8.47 -12.11 -0.67
C ARG A 152 8.28 -11.59 -2.10
N GLY A 153 9.14 -10.67 -2.56
CA GLY A 153 9.18 -10.25 -3.96
C GLY A 153 7.96 -9.48 -4.47
N PHE A 154 7.23 -8.79 -3.59
CA PHE A 154 6.20 -7.82 -3.99
C PHE A 154 6.81 -6.44 -4.26
N THR A 155 6.16 -5.63 -5.11
CA THR A 155 6.53 -4.24 -5.36
C THR A 155 5.59 -3.29 -4.61
N ALA A 156 6.15 -2.39 -3.81
CA ALA A 156 5.40 -1.37 -3.09
C ALA A 156 5.85 0.03 -3.53
N CYS A 157 4.90 0.91 -3.87
CA CYS A 157 5.20 2.30 -4.22
C CYS A 157 4.42 3.28 -3.34
N THR A 158 5.06 4.40 -3.00
CA THR A 158 4.44 5.55 -2.34
C THR A 158 4.33 6.73 -3.30
N THR A 159 3.34 7.59 -3.06
CA THR A 159 3.23 8.91 -3.68
C THR A 159 2.39 9.86 -2.83
N HIS A 160 2.53 11.16 -3.07
CA HIS A 160 1.59 12.20 -2.65
C HIS A 160 1.25 13.03 -3.89
N LEU A 161 0.00 12.95 -4.34
CA LEU A 161 -0.42 13.57 -5.61
C LEU A 161 -0.79 15.05 -5.44
N SER A 162 -0.87 15.75 -6.57
CA SER A 162 -1.33 17.14 -6.65
C SER A 162 -2.71 17.33 -5.98
N THR A 163 -2.95 18.50 -5.41
CA THR A 163 -4.30 18.88 -4.93
C THR A 163 -5.25 19.29 -6.06
N THR A 164 -4.72 19.46 -7.28
CA THR A 164 -5.51 19.73 -8.49
C THR A 164 -5.98 18.41 -9.09
N GLY A 165 -7.27 18.10 -8.97
CA GLY A 165 -7.80 16.76 -9.26
C GLY A 165 -7.51 16.21 -10.67
N THR A 166 -7.47 17.04 -11.71
CA THR A 166 -7.10 16.60 -13.07
C THR A 166 -5.63 16.20 -13.17
N THR A 167 -4.73 17.00 -12.58
CA THR A 167 -3.31 16.69 -12.46
C THR A 167 -3.09 15.45 -11.60
N ALA A 168 -3.75 15.35 -10.44
CA ALA A 168 -3.68 14.19 -9.56
C ALA A 168 -4.09 12.91 -10.30
N LEU A 169 -5.18 12.94 -11.06
CA LEU A 169 -5.61 11.79 -11.84
C LEU A 169 -4.58 11.41 -12.93
N ALA A 170 -3.96 12.38 -13.60
CA ALA A 170 -2.90 12.13 -14.57
C ALA A 170 -1.67 11.47 -13.92
N GLN A 171 -1.23 11.98 -12.77
CA GLN A 171 -0.13 11.42 -11.99
C GLN A 171 -0.45 10.00 -11.50
N CYS A 172 -1.69 9.75 -11.04
CA CYS A 172 -2.12 8.41 -10.64
C CYS A 172 -2.04 7.42 -11.81
N ARG A 173 -2.47 7.81 -13.02
CA ARG A 173 -2.41 6.99 -14.24
C ARG A 173 -1.00 6.78 -14.76
N GLU A 174 -0.09 7.73 -14.54
CA GLU A 174 1.33 7.56 -14.84
C GLU A 174 1.94 6.49 -13.92
N LEU A 175 1.63 6.56 -12.62
CA LEU A 175 2.15 5.58 -11.66
C LEU A 175 1.54 4.18 -11.87
N VAL A 176 0.22 4.11 -12.03
CA VAL A 176 -0.55 2.86 -12.08
C VAL A 176 -1.08 2.58 -13.50
N PRO A 177 -0.72 1.45 -14.13
CA PRO A 177 0.15 0.39 -13.62
C PRO A 177 1.61 0.51 -14.09
N ALA A 178 1.90 1.37 -15.06
CA ALA A 178 3.11 1.30 -15.89
C ALA A 178 4.41 1.46 -15.08
N THR A 179 4.54 2.57 -14.33
CA THR A 179 5.74 2.84 -13.52
C THR A 179 5.93 1.78 -12.44
N VAL A 180 4.86 1.36 -11.78
CA VAL A 180 4.92 0.32 -10.73
C VAL A 180 5.38 -1.02 -11.32
N LEU A 181 4.89 -1.38 -12.50
CA LEU A 181 5.29 -2.58 -13.24
C LEU A 181 6.75 -2.55 -13.69
N ALA A 182 7.28 -1.38 -14.06
CA ALA A 182 8.67 -1.24 -14.47
C ALA A 182 9.67 -1.58 -13.35
N HIS A 183 9.20 -1.60 -12.09
CA HIS A 183 9.99 -2.00 -10.93
C HIS A 183 9.78 -3.45 -10.48
N ASP A 184 9.02 -4.24 -11.24
CA ASP A 184 8.91 -5.69 -11.08
C ASP A 184 9.77 -6.41 -12.13
N PRO A 185 10.95 -6.93 -11.75
CA PRO A 185 11.86 -7.59 -12.69
C PRO A 185 11.32 -8.93 -13.20
N THR A 186 10.26 -9.48 -12.60
CA THR A 186 9.68 -10.75 -13.02
C THR A 186 8.70 -10.57 -14.18
N GLY A 187 8.08 -9.39 -14.29
CA GLY A 187 6.98 -9.14 -15.22
C GLY A 187 5.78 -10.08 -15.03
N SER A 188 5.71 -10.82 -13.92
CA SER A 188 4.72 -11.88 -13.76
C SER A 188 3.34 -11.30 -13.45
N SER A 189 2.32 -11.89 -14.07
CA SER A 189 0.91 -11.63 -13.73
C SER A 189 0.59 -12.01 -12.28
N THR A 190 1.39 -12.90 -11.68
CA THR A 190 1.23 -13.35 -10.30
C THR A 190 1.99 -12.50 -9.27
N THR A 191 2.82 -11.55 -9.71
CA THR A 191 3.54 -10.68 -8.78
C THR A 191 2.61 -9.65 -8.17
N ARG A 192 2.75 -9.49 -6.84
CA ARG A 192 1.90 -8.63 -6.02
C ARG A 192 2.43 -7.21 -6.05
N HIS A 193 1.52 -6.27 -6.20
CA HIS A 193 1.85 -4.85 -6.24
C HIS A 193 0.91 -4.07 -5.35
N VAL A 194 1.46 -3.07 -4.65
CA VAL A 194 0.69 -2.08 -3.91
C VAL A 194 1.21 -0.69 -4.18
N VAL A 195 0.29 0.23 -4.48
CA VAL A 195 0.52 1.67 -4.52
C VAL A 195 -0.27 2.30 -3.40
N VAL A 196 0.39 3.12 -2.61
CA VAL A 196 -0.15 3.61 -1.35
C VAL A 196 0.17 5.09 -1.23
N GLY A 197 -0.78 5.90 -0.83
CA GLY A 197 -0.53 7.32 -0.69
C GLY A 197 -1.77 8.14 -0.41
N ASP A 198 -1.54 9.41 -0.12
CA ASP A 198 -2.50 10.48 -0.25
C ASP A 198 -2.61 10.84 -1.73
N LEU A 199 -3.72 10.43 -2.34
CA LEU A 199 -3.92 10.61 -3.77
C LEU A 199 -4.60 11.94 -4.09
N ASN A 200 -5.02 12.73 -3.09
CA ASN A 200 -5.81 13.97 -3.30
C ASN A 200 -7.00 13.77 -4.27
N LEU A 201 -7.51 12.54 -4.36
CA LEU A 201 -8.61 12.14 -5.21
C LEU A 201 -9.62 11.45 -4.30
N LYS A 202 -10.90 11.82 -4.39
CA LYS A 202 -11.97 11.13 -3.67
C LYS A 202 -12.54 10.01 -4.52
N TYR A 203 -13.04 8.96 -3.87
CA TYR A 203 -13.93 8.03 -4.54
C TYR A 203 -15.31 8.66 -4.70
N ASN A 204 -15.61 9.11 -5.91
CA ASN A 204 -16.86 9.78 -6.23
C ASN A 204 -17.36 9.33 -7.61
N PRO A 205 -18.15 8.23 -7.69
CA PRO A 205 -18.71 7.74 -8.94
C PRO A 205 -19.42 8.85 -9.73
N GLY A 206 -19.08 8.99 -11.02
CA GLY A 206 -19.60 10.05 -11.89
C GLY A 206 -18.71 11.30 -11.97
N SER A 207 -17.76 11.49 -11.05
CA SER A 207 -16.76 12.56 -11.17
C SER A 207 -15.70 12.25 -12.23
N ALA A 208 -15.32 13.25 -13.02
CA ALA A 208 -14.20 13.18 -13.94
C ALA A 208 -12.87 12.87 -13.22
N THR A 209 -12.73 13.30 -11.97
CA THR A 209 -11.56 13.10 -11.11
C THR A 209 -11.82 12.05 -10.02
N ASN A 210 -12.69 11.08 -10.28
CA ASN A 210 -12.89 9.96 -9.36
C ASN A 210 -11.58 9.14 -9.23
N ALA A 211 -11.16 8.84 -7.99
CA ALA A 211 -10.00 7.99 -7.73
C ALA A 211 -10.08 6.61 -8.44
N GLN A 212 -11.29 6.09 -8.67
CA GLN A 212 -11.48 4.85 -9.42
C GLN A 212 -11.01 4.95 -10.88
N ASN A 213 -10.95 6.14 -11.46
CA ASN A 213 -10.60 6.37 -12.87
C ASN A 213 -9.10 6.15 -13.16
N CYS A 214 -8.26 5.91 -12.14
CA CYS A 214 -6.87 5.49 -12.30
C CYS A 214 -6.61 4.03 -11.87
N VAL A 215 -7.66 3.24 -11.63
CA VAL A 215 -7.53 1.83 -11.27
C VAL A 215 -7.74 0.99 -12.54
N PRO A 216 -6.68 0.41 -13.13
CA PRO A 216 -6.81 -0.39 -14.34
C PRO A 216 -7.44 -1.76 -14.06
N SER A 217 -7.86 -2.45 -15.11
CA SER A 217 -8.35 -3.83 -15.01
C SER A 217 -7.32 -4.75 -14.34
N GLY A 218 -7.80 -5.69 -13.51
CA GLY A 218 -6.95 -6.58 -12.71
C GLY A 218 -6.38 -5.96 -11.44
N TRP A 219 -6.64 -4.66 -11.20
CA TRP A 219 -6.31 -3.97 -9.96
C TRP A 219 -7.60 -3.57 -9.23
N PHE A 220 -7.48 -3.27 -7.95
CA PHE A 220 -8.58 -2.77 -7.15
C PHE A 220 -8.09 -1.73 -6.15
N ARG A 221 -9.01 -0.89 -5.67
CA ARG A 221 -8.71 0.22 -4.74
C ARG A 221 -9.46 0.06 -3.43
N LYS A 222 -8.81 0.46 -2.33
CA LYS A 222 -9.41 0.70 -1.03
C LYS A 222 -9.00 2.10 -0.55
N GLY A 223 -9.85 2.76 0.20
CA GLY A 223 -9.58 4.10 0.75
C GLY A 223 -10.24 4.31 2.09
N ASP A 224 -9.84 5.39 2.74
CA ASP A 224 -10.32 5.91 4.04
C ASP A 224 -11.65 6.70 3.93
N GLY A 225 -12.36 6.56 2.82
CA GLY A 225 -13.53 7.39 2.52
C GLY A 225 -13.21 8.82 2.07
N ASP A 226 -11.93 9.23 2.09
CA ASP A 226 -11.49 10.54 1.62
C ASP A 226 -10.37 10.41 0.56
N VAL A 227 -9.14 10.85 0.85
CA VAL A 227 -8.05 10.97 -0.13
C VAL A 227 -6.92 9.96 0.04
N GLN A 228 -6.83 9.23 1.17
CA GLN A 228 -5.82 8.20 1.34
C GLN A 228 -6.28 6.89 0.70
N HIS A 229 -5.47 6.33 -0.20
CA HIS A 229 -5.83 5.13 -0.94
C HIS A 229 -4.70 4.10 -1.01
N VAL A 230 -5.11 2.84 -1.15
CA VAL A 230 -4.28 1.72 -1.56
C VAL A 230 -4.85 1.15 -2.86
N ILE A 231 -4.03 1.09 -3.90
CA ILE A 231 -4.33 0.41 -5.17
C ILE A 231 -3.46 -0.84 -5.25
N ALA A 232 -4.08 -2.00 -5.43
CA ALA A 232 -3.40 -3.28 -5.33
C ALA A 232 -3.79 -4.23 -6.47
N ARG A 233 -2.90 -5.18 -6.78
CA ARG A 233 -3.21 -6.35 -7.60
C ARG A 233 -2.63 -7.64 -7.01
N THR A 234 -3.26 -8.75 -7.38
CA THR A 234 -2.83 -10.11 -7.00
C THR A 234 -2.73 -10.30 -5.47
N LEU A 235 -3.61 -9.59 -4.75
CA LEU A 235 -3.82 -9.70 -3.31
C LEU A 235 -5.31 -9.91 -3.07
N THR A 236 -5.65 -10.71 -2.06
CA THR A 236 -7.04 -10.89 -1.64
C THR A 236 -7.36 -9.89 -0.55
N PHE A 237 -8.34 -9.02 -0.79
CA PHE A 237 -8.79 -8.05 0.21
C PHE A 237 -9.47 -8.73 1.39
N VAL A 238 -9.13 -8.30 2.61
CA VAL A 238 -9.75 -8.76 3.85
C VAL A 238 -10.57 -7.65 4.50
N SER A 239 -9.93 -6.53 4.86
CA SER A 239 -10.60 -5.42 5.57
C SER A 239 -9.83 -4.12 5.47
N THR A 240 -10.51 -3.01 5.75
CA THR A 240 -9.91 -1.70 6.04
C THR A 240 -10.15 -1.32 7.50
N GLN A 241 -9.25 -0.56 8.09
CA GLN A 241 -9.48 0.14 9.35
C GLN A 241 -8.86 1.54 9.31
N GLU A 242 -9.49 2.48 10.00
CA GLU A 242 -8.95 3.80 10.26
C GLU A 242 -8.73 3.97 11.77
N TYR A 243 -7.64 4.64 12.12
CA TYR A 243 -7.34 4.99 13.50
C TYR A 243 -7.07 6.48 13.58
N ALA A 244 -7.68 7.13 14.57
CA ALA A 244 -7.46 8.54 14.81
C ALA A 244 -5.98 8.83 15.07
N MET A 245 -5.51 9.91 14.46
CA MET A 245 -4.27 10.60 14.80
C MET A 245 -4.65 12.04 15.17
N TYR A 246 -3.93 12.64 16.12
CA TYR A 246 -4.30 13.93 16.71
C TYR A 246 -3.25 15.01 16.45
N ARG A 247 -2.10 14.64 15.87
CA ARG A 247 -1.00 15.56 15.55
C ARG A 247 -0.80 15.79 14.05
N THR A 248 -1.71 15.25 13.25
CA THR A 248 -1.90 15.45 11.82
C THR A 248 -3.41 15.57 11.56
N ASP A 249 -3.80 16.04 10.41
CA ASP A 249 -5.19 16.13 9.93
C ASP A 249 -5.68 14.86 9.23
N HIS A 250 -4.81 13.85 9.10
CA HIS A 250 -5.09 12.59 8.43
C HIS A 250 -5.15 11.40 9.40
N PRO A 251 -6.07 10.43 9.21
CA PRO A 251 -6.05 9.19 9.99
C PRO A 251 -4.90 8.27 9.57
N ALA A 252 -4.58 7.32 10.46
CA ALA A 252 -3.81 6.16 10.10
C ALA A 252 -4.72 5.15 9.38
N PHE A 253 -4.49 4.92 8.09
CA PHE A 253 -5.30 4.05 7.25
C PHE A 253 -4.63 2.69 7.04
N VAL A 254 -5.28 1.62 7.47
CA VAL A 254 -4.79 0.24 7.37
C VAL A 254 -5.63 -0.55 6.38
N VAL A 255 -4.96 -1.31 5.51
CA VAL A 255 -5.61 -2.31 4.66
C VAL A 255 -4.97 -3.67 4.90
N ASN A 256 -5.83 -4.66 5.18
CA ASN A 256 -5.42 -6.05 5.37
C ASN A 256 -5.74 -6.86 4.11
N TYR A 257 -4.76 -7.66 3.73
CA TYR A 257 -4.79 -8.57 2.61
C TYR A 257 -4.34 -9.97 3.05
N THR A 258 -4.57 -10.93 2.17
CA THR A 258 -3.80 -12.16 2.16
C THR A 258 -3.10 -12.37 0.83
N PHE A 259 -1.99 -13.09 0.90
CA PHE A 259 -1.29 -13.62 -0.24
C PHE A 259 -2.04 -14.80 -0.84
#